data_AF-A0A7C2L458-F1
#
_entry.id   AF-A0A7C2L458-F1
#
_cell.length_a   1.000
_cell.length_b   1.000
_cell.length_c   1.000
_cell.angle_alpha   90.00
_cell.angle_beta   90.00
_cell.angle_gamma   90.00
#
_symmetry.space_group_name_H-M   'P 1'
#
loop_
_entity.id
_entity.type
_entity.pdbx_description
1 polymer ?
#
loop_
_entity_poly.entity_id
_entity_poly.type
_entity_poly.pdbx_seq_one_letter_code
_entity_poly.pdbx_strand_id
1 'polypeptide(L)'
;MSIRREVVYAAGIASFILSYIIHSPSLSNPIYSDIVSFWYREGWLTRLRIPYIEAPFEYPPLSGFLTFLAASLGSNIISYYSIFSAIILVFYITMLEIVIRLCEERGIGLEYALILICLSPSMILYTVYNYDVIFASLLMLSLFLLLRRRLISSAIAFSAAALVKLINLITLPFILMHVEGWRNRVKYALISLGIFAAVNLVLWALNPDFIDGTYLYHVRWGLENAWYLIFFPNSGSWDTAKLFGMLLMAYGLLKVYLHDSADLIQRTFMALSVFLLTNYVF
;
A
#
# COMPACT_ATOMS: atom_id res chain seq x y z
N MET A 1 -6.83 33.32 -1.86
CA MET A 1 -6.29 33.08 -0.51
C MET A 1 -5.41 31.85 -0.59
N SER A 2 -4.16 31.92 -0.14
CA SER A 2 -3.33 30.71 -0.02
C SER A 2 -3.92 29.82 1.07
N ILE A 3 -4.16 28.54 0.74
CA ILE A 3 -4.56 27.55 1.74
C ILE A 3 -3.42 27.41 2.76
N ARG A 4 -3.75 27.43 4.05
CA ARG A 4 -2.76 27.23 5.11
C ARG A 4 -2.65 25.74 5.46
N ARG A 5 -1.50 25.32 5.98
CA ARG A 5 -1.25 23.93 6.40
C ARG A 5 -2.31 23.41 7.37
N GLU A 6 -2.76 24.24 8.31
CA GLU A 6 -3.73 23.84 9.33
C GLU A 6 -5.08 23.45 8.72
N VAL A 7 -5.46 24.06 7.60
CA VAL A 7 -6.68 23.72 6.86
C VAL A 7 -6.56 22.33 6.23
N VAL A 8 -5.40 22.02 5.64
CA VAL A 8 -5.13 20.70 5.05
C VAL A 8 -5.18 19.61 6.12
N TYR A 9 -4.53 19.86 7.27
CA TYR A 9 -4.56 18.94 8.41
C TYR A 9 -5.96 18.73 8.97
N ALA A 10 -6.72 19.81 9.18
CA ALA A 10 -8.09 19.72 9.68
C ALA A 10 -9.00 18.92 8.72
N ALA A 11 -8.89 19.19 7.41
CA ALA A 11 -9.65 18.45 6.39
C ALA A 11 -9.24 16.97 6.32
N GLY A 12 -7.94 16.68 6.42
CA GLY A 12 -7.45 15.30 6.47
C GLY A 12 -8.00 14.55 7.69
N ILE A 13 -7.89 15.14 8.88
CA ILE A 13 -8.42 14.55 10.12
C ILE A 13 -9.94 14.36 10.03
N ALA A 14 -10.68 15.33 9.49
CA ALA A 14 -12.12 15.18 9.30
C ALA A 14 -12.47 14.01 8.35
N SER A 15 -11.71 13.84 7.27
CA SER A 15 -11.90 12.76 6.30
C SER A 15 -11.56 11.40 6.92
N PHE A 16 -10.48 11.33 7.70
CA PHE A 16 -10.12 10.16 8.50
C PHE A 16 -11.22 9.79 9.50
N ILE A 17 -11.73 10.76 10.27
CA ILE A 17 -12.80 10.53 11.26
C ILE A 17 -14.07 10.02 10.58
N LEU A 18 -14.43 10.59 9.42
CA LEU A 18 -15.59 10.13 8.67
C LEU A 18 -15.40 8.68 8.21
N SER A 19 -14.25 8.33 7.63
CA SER A 19 -13.90 6.95 7.25
C SER A 19 -13.93 6.00 8.46
N TYR A 20 -13.40 6.45 9.61
CA TYR A 20 -13.44 5.71 10.87
C TYR A 20 -14.88 5.43 11.36
N ILE A 21 -15.78 6.41 11.25
CA ILE A 21 -17.16 6.27 11.70
C ILE A 21 -17.92 5.30 10.79
N ILE A 22 -17.86 5.48 9.46
CA ILE A 22 -18.66 4.70 8.51
C ILE A 22 -18.28 3.21 8.45
N HIS A 23 -17.04 2.88 8.83
CA HIS A 23 -16.56 1.50 8.94
C HIS A 23 -16.64 0.93 10.36
N SER A 24 -17.11 1.71 11.34
CA SER A 24 -17.12 1.28 12.73
C SER A 24 -17.98 0.03 12.94
N PRO A 25 -17.47 -1.01 13.63
CA PRO A 25 -18.24 -2.21 13.94
C PRO A 25 -19.39 -1.96 14.93
N SER A 26 -19.51 -0.75 15.48
CA SER A 26 -20.63 -0.34 16.33
C SER A 26 -21.89 0.04 15.55
N LEU A 27 -21.79 0.23 14.24
CA LEU A 27 -22.94 0.53 13.39
C LEU A 27 -23.75 -0.74 13.10
N SER A 28 -25.06 -0.58 12.88
CA SER A 28 -25.92 -1.71 12.48
C SER A 28 -25.62 -2.21 11.07
N ASN A 29 -25.26 -1.29 10.16
CA ASN A 29 -24.88 -1.58 8.77
C ASN A 29 -23.64 -0.75 8.39
N PRO A 30 -22.44 -1.12 8.86
CA PRO A 30 -21.21 -0.43 8.47
C PRO A 30 -20.89 -0.66 6.99
N ILE A 31 -20.24 0.31 6.37
CA ILE A 31 -19.59 0.09 5.07
C ILE A 31 -18.43 -0.88 5.29
N TYR A 32 -18.26 -1.83 4.37
CA TYR A 32 -17.22 -2.86 4.43
C TYR A 32 -15.82 -2.27 4.64
N SER A 33 -15.01 -2.94 5.47
CA SER A 33 -13.57 -2.74 5.57
C SER A 33 -12.88 -4.09 5.81
N ASP A 34 -11.71 -4.27 5.21
CA ASP A 34 -10.89 -5.47 5.41
C ASP A 34 -10.52 -5.61 6.89
N ILE A 35 -10.23 -4.49 7.56
CA ILE A 35 -9.84 -4.42 8.98
C ILE A 35 -10.88 -5.13 9.85
N VAL A 36 -12.15 -4.74 9.73
CA VAL A 36 -13.25 -5.36 10.50
C VAL A 36 -13.50 -6.79 10.03
N SER A 37 -13.41 -7.05 8.73
CA SER A 37 -13.59 -8.39 8.16
C SER A 37 -12.61 -9.41 8.75
N PHE A 38 -11.33 -9.04 8.92
CA PHE A 38 -10.32 -9.93 9.49
C PHE A 38 -10.62 -10.37 10.92
N TRP A 39 -11.26 -9.52 11.74
CA TRP A 39 -11.64 -9.88 13.11
C TRP A 39 -12.57 -11.10 13.16
N TYR A 40 -13.48 -11.19 12.20
CA TYR A 40 -14.48 -12.26 12.13
C TYR A 40 -14.00 -13.50 11.35
N ARG A 41 -12.86 -13.42 10.65
CA ARG A 41 -12.34 -14.55 9.88
C ARG A 41 -11.75 -15.61 10.80
N GLU A 42 -12.37 -16.79 10.81
CA GLU A 42 -11.86 -18.06 11.37
C GLU A 42 -11.30 -18.02 12.81
N GLY A 43 -11.64 -16.97 13.57
CA GLY A 43 -11.23 -16.79 14.97
C GLY A 43 -9.72 -16.70 15.21
N TRP A 44 -8.90 -16.45 14.19
CA TRP A 44 -7.44 -16.43 14.38
C TRP A 44 -7.00 -15.20 15.17
N LEU A 45 -7.61 -14.03 14.94
CA LEU A 45 -7.35 -12.82 15.74
C LEU A 45 -7.90 -12.94 17.16
N THR A 46 -9.09 -13.50 17.35
CA THR A 46 -9.69 -13.67 18.69
C THR A 46 -8.95 -14.69 19.55
N ARG A 47 -8.19 -15.60 18.93
CA ARG A 47 -7.30 -16.55 19.60
C ARG A 47 -5.84 -16.13 19.61
N LEU A 48 -5.52 -14.92 19.10
CA LEU A 48 -4.16 -14.40 18.96
C LEU A 48 -3.21 -15.39 18.30
N ARG A 49 -3.63 -16.03 17.21
CA ARG A 49 -2.75 -16.86 16.38
C ARG A 49 -1.78 -15.98 15.63
N ILE A 50 -0.51 -16.37 15.62
CA ILE A 50 0.56 -15.64 14.93
C ILE A 50 0.36 -15.80 13.41
N PRO A 51 0.21 -14.71 12.64
CA PRO A 51 0.02 -14.79 11.21
C PRO A 51 1.21 -15.48 10.54
N TYR A 52 0.96 -16.19 9.45
CA TYR A 52 1.92 -16.94 8.64
C TYR A 52 2.50 -18.19 9.29
N ILE A 53 2.49 -18.30 10.62
CA ILE A 53 2.97 -19.47 11.36
C ILE A 53 1.79 -20.36 11.76
N GLU A 54 0.76 -19.77 12.36
CA GLU A 54 -0.39 -20.50 12.92
C GLU A 54 -1.70 -20.24 12.15
N ALA A 55 -1.72 -19.20 11.32
CA ALA A 55 -2.86 -18.84 10.50
C ALA A 55 -2.39 -18.27 9.14
N PRO A 56 -2.99 -18.69 8.01
CA PRO A 56 -2.69 -18.10 6.71
C PRO A 56 -3.18 -16.64 6.66
N PHE A 57 -2.42 -15.78 5.97
CA PHE A 57 -2.80 -14.40 5.76
C PHE A 57 -2.30 -13.91 4.40
N GLU A 58 -3.19 -13.31 3.61
CA GLU A 58 -2.97 -13.02 2.19
C GLU A 58 -2.07 -11.81 1.94
N TYR A 59 -1.93 -10.91 2.93
CA TYR A 59 -1.08 -9.72 2.78
C TYR A 59 0.38 -10.01 3.19
N PRO A 60 1.35 -9.26 2.64
CA PRO A 60 2.75 -9.31 3.04
C PRO A 60 3.01 -9.10 4.55
N PRO A 61 4.16 -9.57 5.07
CA PRO A 61 4.39 -9.79 6.51
C PRO A 61 4.14 -8.63 7.47
N LEU A 62 4.43 -7.39 7.07
CA LEU A 62 4.22 -6.22 7.93
C LEU A 62 2.73 -5.93 8.10
N SER A 63 1.90 -6.18 7.09
CA SER A 63 0.44 -6.08 7.20
C SER A 63 -0.09 -7.04 8.24
N GLY A 64 0.26 -8.33 8.15
CA GLY A 64 -0.15 -9.33 9.14
C GLY A 64 0.36 -9.01 10.54
N PHE A 65 1.60 -8.54 10.67
CA PHE A 65 2.16 -8.11 11.94
C PHE A 65 1.36 -6.95 12.57
N LEU A 66 1.00 -5.91 11.80
CA LEU A 66 0.22 -4.78 12.32
C LEU A 66 -1.18 -5.20 12.75
N THR A 67 -1.81 -6.13 12.01
CA THR A 67 -3.12 -6.71 12.36
C THR A 67 -3.05 -7.50 13.64
N PHE A 68 -2.04 -8.36 13.76
CA PHE A 68 -1.78 -9.12 14.98
C PHE A 68 -1.48 -8.20 16.17
N LEU A 69 -0.65 -7.17 15.98
CA LEU A 69 -0.33 -6.19 17.00
C LEU A 69 -1.60 -5.47 17.50
N ALA A 70 -2.43 -4.97 16.59
CA ALA A 70 -3.68 -4.32 16.95
C ALA A 70 -4.62 -5.28 17.71
N ALA A 71 -4.68 -6.55 17.31
CA ALA A 71 -5.53 -7.55 17.99
C ALA A 71 -4.96 -7.92 19.36
N SER A 72 -3.64 -8.04 19.51
CA SER A 72 -2.99 -8.34 20.78
C SER A 72 -3.17 -7.23 21.83
N LEU A 73 -3.23 -5.98 21.38
CA LEU A 73 -3.48 -4.81 22.22
C LEU A 73 -4.99 -4.56 22.44
N GLY A 74 -5.85 -5.10 21.58
CA GLY A 74 -7.30 -4.93 21.62
C GLY A 74 -8.02 -6.11 22.28
N SER A 75 -8.75 -5.87 23.36
CA SER A 75 -9.54 -6.90 24.05
C SER A 75 -10.83 -7.33 23.35
N ASN A 76 -11.30 -6.55 22.38
CA ASN A 76 -12.54 -6.80 21.63
C ASN A 76 -12.47 -6.10 20.27
N ILE A 77 -13.50 -6.29 19.43
CA ILE A 77 -13.52 -5.75 18.08
C ILE A 77 -13.40 -4.22 18.04
N ILE A 78 -14.02 -3.51 18.98
CA ILE A 78 -14.03 -2.04 19.01
C ILE A 78 -12.62 -1.54 19.34
N SER A 79 -11.96 -2.13 20.34
CA SER A 79 -10.59 -1.74 20.71
C SER A 79 -9.57 -2.14 19.64
N TYR A 80 -9.67 -3.33 19.06
CA TYR A 80 -8.86 -3.75 17.91
C TYR A 80 -8.99 -2.76 16.74
N TYR A 81 -10.22 -2.46 16.34
CA TYR A 81 -10.50 -1.51 15.25
C TYR A 81 -9.94 -0.12 15.55
N SER A 82 -10.12 0.37 16.78
CA SER A 82 -9.61 1.67 17.22
C SER A 82 -8.08 1.75 17.19
N ILE A 83 -7.39 0.70 17.65
CA ILE A 83 -5.93 0.62 17.66
C ILE A 83 -5.40 0.55 16.23
N PHE A 84 -6.00 -0.29 15.38
CA PHE A 84 -5.61 -0.37 13.98
C PHE A 84 -5.83 0.96 13.25
N SER A 85 -6.95 1.62 13.51
CA SER A 85 -7.24 2.95 12.98
C SER A 85 -6.22 4.00 13.44
N ALA A 86 -5.80 3.96 14.71
CA ALA A 86 -4.75 4.84 15.21
C ALA A 86 -3.40 4.62 14.50
N ILE A 87 -3.05 3.36 14.17
CA ILE A 87 -1.88 3.05 13.34
C ILE A 87 -2.02 3.71 11.97
N ILE A 88 -3.16 3.54 11.30
CA ILE A 88 -3.44 4.19 10.00
C ILE A 88 -3.31 5.72 10.13
N LEU A 89 -3.85 6.33 11.18
CA LEU A 89 -3.80 7.78 11.39
C LEU A 89 -2.35 8.30 11.44
N VAL A 90 -1.45 7.59 12.11
CA VAL A 90 -0.02 7.95 12.17
C VAL A 90 0.59 7.94 10.78
N PHE A 91 0.34 6.90 9.98
CA PHE A 91 0.81 6.83 8.60
C PHE A 91 0.16 7.87 7.71
N TYR A 92 -1.12 8.17 7.91
CA TYR A 92 -1.85 9.18 7.16
C TYR A 92 -1.30 10.59 7.40
N ILE A 93 -1.08 10.97 8.66
CA ILE A 93 -0.48 12.26 9.03
C ILE A 93 0.95 12.35 8.47
N THR A 94 1.72 11.26 8.53
CA THR A 94 3.07 11.20 7.93
C THR A 94 3.02 11.46 6.43
N MET A 95 2.07 10.83 5.73
CA MET A 95 1.87 11.03 4.29
C MET A 95 1.46 12.48 3.97
N LEU A 96 0.54 13.05 4.74
CA LEU A 96 0.11 14.45 4.60
C LEU A 96 1.27 15.43 4.77
N GLU A 97 2.10 15.28 5.81
CA GLU A 97 3.25 16.15 6.03
C GLU A 97 4.27 16.04 4.89
N ILE A 98 4.51 14.84 4.36
CA ILE A 98 5.40 14.64 3.21
C ILE A 98 4.85 15.37 1.98
N VAL A 99 3.55 15.21 1.68
CA VAL A 99 2.91 15.86 0.53
C VAL A 99 2.95 17.39 0.68
N ILE A 100 2.62 17.93 1.85
CA ILE A 100 2.67 19.37 2.12
C ILE A 100 4.09 19.91 1.87
N ARG A 101 5.12 19.26 2.41
CA ARG A 101 6.52 19.68 2.18
C ARG A 101 6.90 19.62 0.71
N LEU A 102 6.54 18.56 0.00
CA LEU A 102 6.82 18.43 -1.43
C LEU A 102 6.11 19.49 -2.26
N CYS A 103 4.85 19.82 -1.92
CA CYS A 103 4.11 20.89 -2.57
C CYS A 103 4.84 22.23 -2.40
N GLU A 104 5.20 22.59 -1.17
CA GLU A 104 5.89 23.85 -0.89
C GLU A 104 7.27 23.93 -1.54
N GLU A 105 8.08 22.86 -1.45
CA GLU A 105 9.41 22.79 -2.09
C GLU A 105 9.33 22.95 -3.62
N ARG A 106 8.21 22.53 -4.23
CA ARG A 106 7.99 22.59 -5.68
C ARG A 106 7.13 23.80 -6.10
N GLY A 107 6.72 24.66 -5.17
CA GLY A 107 5.84 25.80 -5.46
C GLY A 107 4.44 25.40 -5.94
N ILE A 108 3.98 24.19 -5.60
CA ILE A 108 2.64 23.68 -5.90
C ILE A 108 1.68 24.11 -4.79
N GLY A 109 0.50 24.61 -5.16
CA GLY A 109 -0.52 25.04 -4.21
C GLY A 109 -1.05 23.91 -3.31
N LEU A 110 -1.35 24.23 -2.05
CA LEU A 110 -1.86 23.26 -1.07
C LEU A 110 -3.33 22.86 -1.33
N GLU A 111 -4.03 23.57 -2.22
CA GLU A 111 -5.36 23.19 -2.70
C GLU A 111 -5.38 21.81 -3.35
N TYR A 112 -4.29 21.39 -4.01
CA TYR A 112 -4.19 20.05 -4.60
C TYR A 112 -4.09 18.97 -3.52
N ALA A 113 -3.29 19.19 -2.47
CA ALA A 113 -3.21 18.27 -1.33
C ALA A 113 -4.58 18.18 -0.63
N LEU A 114 -5.25 19.33 -0.43
CA LEU A 114 -6.58 19.39 0.15
C LEU A 114 -7.60 18.58 -0.66
N ILE A 115 -7.66 18.77 -1.98
CA ILE A 115 -8.67 18.12 -2.82
C ILE A 115 -8.35 16.64 -3.05
N LEU A 116 -7.09 16.30 -3.37
CA LEU A 116 -6.74 14.95 -3.80
C LEU A 116 -6.46 13.99 -2.63
N ILE A 117 -5.85 14.49 -1.55
CA ILE A 117 -5.39 13.66 -0.42
C ILE A 117 -6.31 13.74 0.80
N CYS A 118 -7.02 14.85 0.98
CA CYS A 118 -7.98 14.99 2.07
C CYS A 118 -9.40 14.70 1.59
N LEU A 119 -9.91 15.47 0.62
CA LEU A 119 -11.33 15.53 0.29
C LEU A 119 -11.76 14.66 -0.89
N SER A 120 -10.88 13.84 -1.45
CA SER A 120 -11.27 12.97 -2.56
C SER A 120 -12.20 11.86 -2.04
N PRO A 121 -13.19 11.41 -2.85
CA PRO A 121 -14.11 10.35 -2.41
C PRO A 121 -13.40 9.08 -1.95
N SER A 122 -12.29 8.73 -2.61
CA SER A 122 -11.46 7.58 -2.21
C SER A 122 -10.86 7.75 -0.83
N MET A 123 -10.39 8.95 -0.47
CA MET A 123 -9.80 9.18 0.84
C MET A 123 -10.88 9.24 1.92
N ILE A 124 -12.00 9.92 1.66
CA ILE A 124 -13.12 9.99 2.61
C ILE A 124 -13.69 8.59 2.92
N LEU A 125 -13.83 7.74 1.91
CA LEU A 125 -14.36 6.40 2.10
C LEU A 125 -13.29 5.45 2.62
N TYR A 126 -12.14 5.36 1.94
CA TYR A 126 -11.21 4.24 2.09
C TYR A 126 -9.95 4.52 2.92
N THR A 127 -9.87 5.65 3.63
CA THR A 127 -8.70 5.91 4.50
C THR A 127 -8.55 4.83 5.59
N VAL A 128 -9.64 4.40 6.22
CA VAL A 128 -9.68 3.37 7.29
C VAL A 128 -10.25 2.05 6.75
N TYR A 129 -9.82 1.64 5.56
CA TYR A 129 -10.37 0.45 4.89
C TYR A 129 -9.46 -0.77 4.99
N ASN A 130 -8.18 -0.59 4.68
CA ASN A 130 -7.16 -1.64 4.61
C ASN A 130 -5.75 -1.07 4.89
N TYR A 131 -4.72 -1.65 4.27
CA TYR A 131 -3.31 -1.24 4.43
C TYR A 131 -2.82 -0.16 3.43
N ASP A 132 -3.69 0.38 2.56
CA ASP A 132 -3.29 1.25 1.44
C ASP A 132 -2.62 2.54 1.90
N VAL A 133 -3.14 3.18 2.95
CA VAL A 133 -2.57 4.41 3.49
C VAL A 133 -1.20 4.16 4.13
N ILE A 134 -1.02 3.02 4.79
CA ILE A 134 0.25 2.60 5.38
C ILE A 134 1.29 2.38 4.26
N PHE A 135 0.90 1.64 3.23
CA PHE A 135 1.71 1.40 2.04
C PHE A 135 2.11 2.72 1.36
N ALA A 136 1.13 3.57 1.05
CA ALA A 136 1.34 4.84 0.35
C ALA A 136 2.26 5.77 1.15
N SER A 137 2.06 5.85 2.47
CA SER A 137 2.91 6.63 3.37
C SER A 137 4.37 6.17 3.36
N LEU A 138 4.61 4.85 3.46
CA LEU A 138 5.96 4.28 3.44
C LEU A 138 6.66 4.46 2.08
N LEU A 139 5.93 4.29 0.98
CA LEU A 139 6.48 4.52 -0.36
C LEU A 139 6.81 6.02 -0.56
N MET A 140 5.91 6.91 -0.18
CA MET A 140 6.15 8.36 -0.25
C MET A 140 7.34 8.78 0.65
N LEU A 141 7.45 8.20 1.84
CA LEU A 141 8.60 8.42 2.73
C LEU A 141 9.90 7.95 2.07
N SER A 142 9.89 6.79 1.40
CA SER A 142 11.05 6.30 0.65
C SER A 142 11.49 7.30 -0.43
N LEU A 143 10.56 7.78 -1.27
CA LEU A 143 10.87 8.74 -2.33
C LEU A 143 11.35 10.07 -1.74
N PHE A 144 10.70 10.58 -0.70
CA PHE A 144 11.07 11.81 -0.01
C PHE A 144 12.48 11.75 0.57
N LEU A 145 12.84 10.64 1.23
CA LEU A 145 14.18 10.41 1.75
C LEU A 145 15.22 10.31 0.63
N LEU A 146 14.87 9.71 -0.51
CA LEU A 146 15.77 9.61 -1.66
C LEU A 146 16.05 10.98 -2.28
N LEU A 147 15.03 11.81 -2.46
CA LEU A 147 15.17 13.19 -2.93
C LEU A 147 16.07 14.02 -2.02
N ARG A 148 16.10 13.70 -0.72
CA ARG A 148 17.00 14.30 0.28
C ARG A 148 18.34 13.57 0.42
N ARG A 149 18.71 12.74 -0.56
CA ARG A 149 19.98 11.97 -0.62
C ARG A 149 20.20 11.01 0.55
N ARG A 150 19.15 10.62 1.29
CA ARG A 150 19.20 9.65 2.39
C ARG A 150 18.98 8.23 1.86
N LEU A 151 19.96 7.73 1.11
CA LEU A 151 19.87 6.47 0.35
C LEU A 151 19.43 5.26 1.21
N ILE A 152 20.10 5.02 2.35
CA ILE A 152 19.85 3.85 3.21
C ILE A 152 18.43 3.91 3.79
N SER A 153 18.06 5.06 4.38
CA SER A 153 16.74 5.24 4.99
C SER A 153 15.62 5.11 3.95
N SER A 154 15.84 5.61 2.73
CA SER A 154 14.93 5.41 1.61
C SER A 154 14.76 3.93 1.27
N ALA A 155 15.87 3.19 1.11
CA ALA A 155 15.81 1.76 0.78
C ALA A 155 15.10 0.92 1.87
N ILE A 156 15.29 1.27 3.15
CA ILE A 156 14.57 0.65 4.28
C ILE A 156 13.08 0.95 4.21
N ALA A 157 12.68 2.22 4.02
CA ALA A 157 11.27 2.59 3.87
C ALA A 157 10.62 1.92 2.66
N PHE A 158 11.36 1.76 1.56
CA PHE A 158 10.91 1.01 0.38
C PHE A 158 10.66 -0.47 0.71
N SER A 159 11.58 -1.12 1.43
CA SER A 159 11.38 -2.50 1.86
C SER A 159 10.19 -2.64 2.81
N ALA A 160 10.00 -1.68 3.72
CA ALA A 160 8.85 -1.68 4.62
C ALA A 160 7.54 -1.58 3.82
N ALA A 161 7.48 -0.72 2.80
CA ALA A 161 6.33 -0.65 1.89
C ALA A 161 6.08 -1.99 1.18
N ALA A 162 7.12 -2.68 0.72
CA ALA A 162 7.00 -4.00 0.08
C ALA A 162 6.51 -5.08 1.05
N LEU A 163 6.85 -4.97 2.33
CA LEU A 163 6.32 -5.82 3.39
C LEU A 163 4.88 -5.49 3.78
N VAL A 164 4.29 -4.39 3.28
CA VAL A 164 2.86 -4.07 3.42
C VAL A 164 2.08 -4.49 2.18
N LYS A 165 2.54 -4.09 0.99
CA LYS A 165 2.00 -4.50 -0.32
C LYS A 165 3.13 -4.60 -1.34
N LEU A 166 3.12 -5.64 -2.18
CA LEU A 166 4.18 -5.90 -3.16
C LEU A 166 4.23 -4.92 -4.33
N ILE A 167 3.18 -4.12 -4.52
CA ILE A 167 2.99 -3.26 -5.68
C ILE A 167 4.17 -2.31 -5.90
N ASN A 168 4.84 -1.81 -4.85
CA ASN A 168 6.00 -0.92 -5.05
C ASN A 168 7.20 -1.62 -5.71
N LEU A 169 7.32 -2.95 -5.67
CA LEU A 169 8.46 -3.65 -6.28
C LEU A 169 8.60 -3.36 -7.78
N ILE A 170 7.48 -3.13 -8.48
CA ILE A 170 7.50 -2.74 -9.91
C ILE A 170 8.19 -1.38 -10.13
N THR A 171 8.23 -0.53 -9.10
CA THR A 171 8.79 0.82 -9.17
C THR A 171 10.30 0.82 -8.92
N LEU A 172 10.86 -0.28 -8.40
CA LEU A 172 12.29 -0.40 -8.06
C LEU A 172 13.22 -0.11 -9.26
N PRO A 173 13.00 -0.66 -10.48
CA PRO A 173 13.85 -0.33 -11.62
C PRO A 173 13.89 1.17 -11.92
N PHE A 174 12.76 1.85 -11.79
CA PHE A 174 12.64 3.28 -12.06
C PHE A 174 13.32 4.14 -10.99
N ILE A 175 13.24 3.71 -9.73
CA ILE A 175 13.97 4.35 -8.63
C ILE A 175 15.48 4.19 -8.84
N LEU A 176 15.95 3.00 -9.23
CA LEU A 176 17.36 2.72 -9.47
C LEU A 176 17.95 3.54 -10.63
N MET A 177 17.14 3.92 -11.64
CA MET A 177 17.58 4.85 -12.69
C MET A 177 17.96 6.22 -12.11
N HIS A 178 17.27 6.66 -11.06
CA HIS A 178 17.51 7.95 -10.40
C HIS A 178 18.66 7.92 -9.38
N VAL A 179 19.05 6.74 -8.90
CA VAL A 179 20.18 6.61 -7.96
C VAL A 179 21.50 6.79 -8.72
N GLU A 180 22.28 7.79 -8.32
CA GLU A 180 23.57 8.09 -8.92
C GLU A 180 24.67 7.10 -8.49
N GLY A 181 25.37 6.53 -9.48
CA GLY A 181 26.51 5.64 -9.29
C GLY A 181 26.12 4.16 -9.07
N TRP A 182 26.80 3.26 -9.77
CA TRP A 182 26.53 1.82 -9.73
C TRP A 182 26.59 1.22 -8.32
N ARG A 183 27.58 1.62 -7.51
CA ARG A 183 27.70 1.15 -6.12
C ARG A 183 26.47 1.50 -5.27
N ASN A 184 25.93 2.70 -5.44
CA ASN A 184 24.73 3.13 -4.72
C ASN A 184 23.48 2.42 -5.24
N ARG A 185 23.38 2.16 -6.56
CA ARG A 185 22.29 1.37 -7.15
C ARG A 185 22.26 -0.04 -6.57
N VAL A 186 23.40 -0.73 -6.56
CA VAL A 186 23.53 -2.06 -5.97
C VAL A 186 23.21 -2.02 -4.48
N LYS A 187 23.74 -1.04 -3.73
CA LYS A 187 23.45 -0.88 -2.30
C LYS A 187 21.95 -0.67 -2.04
N TYR A 188 21.30 0.18 -2.83
CA TYR A 188 19.86 0.43 -2.72
C TYR A 188 19.07 -0.86 -2.97
N ALA A 189 19.34 -1.55 -4.08
CA ALA A 189 18.69 -2.81 -4.42
C ALA A 189 18.89 -3.88 -3.35
N LEU A 190 20.12 -4.05 -2.83
CA LEU A 190 20.42 -5.03 -1.78
C LEU A 190 19.70 -4.74 -0.47
N ILE A 191 19.58 -3.48 -0.05
CA ILE A 191 18.86 -3.14 1.19
C ILE A 191 17.35 -3.32 0.99
N SER A 192 16.81 -2.81 -0.12
CA SER A 192 15.38 -2.89 -0.43
C SER A 192 14.87 -4.31 -0.60
N LEU A 193 15.60 -5.15 -1.35
CA LEU A 193 15.23 -6.54 -1.57
C LEU A 193 15.71 -7.44 -0.43
N GLY A 194 16.83 -7.12 0.22
CA GLY A 194 17.43 -7.94 1.25
C GLY A 194 16.62 -7.98 2.54
N ILE A 195 16.06 -6.84 2.99
CA ILE A 195 15.17 -6.83 4.17
C ILE A 195 13.88 -7.60 3.86
N PHE A 196 13.26 -7.34 2.71
CA PHE A 196 12.08 -8.08 2.25
C PHE A 196 12.36 -9.59 2.19
N ALA A 197 13.46 -10.00 1.56
CA ALA A 197 13.84 -11.40 1.43
C ALA A 197 14.17 -12.02 2.80
N ALA A 198 14.85 -11.31 3.70
CA ALA A 198 15.20 -11.83 5.02
C ALA A 198 13.95 -12.16 5.86
N VAL A 199 12.97 -11.26 5.90
CA VAL A 199 11.71 -11.50 6.62
C VAL A 199 10.98 -12.72 6.03
N ASN A 200 10.87 -12.77 4.70
CA ASN A 200 10.21 -13.89 4.02
C ASN A 200 10.95 -15.22 4.17
N LEU A 201 12.28 -15.21 4.18
CA LEU A 201 13.09 -16.41 4.38
C LEU A 201 12.92 -16.95 5.80
N VAL A 202 12.86 -16.07 6.81
CA VAL A 202 12.58 -16.47 8.19
C VAL A 202 11.19 -17.11 8.29
N LEU A 203 10.17 -16.49 7.71
CA LEU A 203 8.82 -17.07 7.72
C LEU A 203 8.73 -18.39 6.97
N TRP A 204 9.37 -18.50 5.80
CA TRP A 204 9.45 -19.75 5.05
C TRP A 204 10.17 -20.87 5.83
N ALA A 205 11.23 -20.53 6.56
CA ALA A 205 11.94 -21.50 7.40
C ALA A 205 11.09 -22.00 8.59
N LEU A 206 10.17 -21.17 9.10
CA LEU A 206 9.24 -21.53 10.18
C LEU A 206 7.99 -22.26 9.66
N ASN A 207 7.48 -21.86 8.50
CA ASN A 207 6.34 -22.45 7.83
C ASN A 207 6.46 -22.29 6.30
N PRO A 208 6.90 -23.33 5.56
CA PRO A 208 7.00 -23.25 4.11
C PRO A 208 5.68 -22.96 3.38
N ASP A 209 4.54 -23.40 3.94
CA ASP A 209 3.21 -23.23 3.35
C ASP A 209 2.74 -21.76 3.35
N PHE A 210 3.43 -20.87 4.08
CA PHE A 210 3.22 -19.43 4.03
C PHE A 210 3.28 -18.87 2.60
N ILE A 211 4.20 -19.37 1.76
CA ILE A 211 4.33 -18.91 0.38
C ILE A 211 3.04 -19.15 -0.41
N ASP A 212 2.40 -20.30 -0.20
CA ASP A 212 1.14 -20.64 -0.83
C ASP A 212 0.01 -19.75 -0.32
N GLY A 213 -0.08 -19.57 1.00
CA GLY A 213 -1.14 -18.78 1.65
C GLY A 213 -1.06 -17.27 1.40
N THR A 214 0.13 -16.72 1.14
CA THR A 214 0.34 -15.28 0.96
C THR A 214 0.60 -14.89 -0.48
N TYR A 215 1.47 -15.61 -1.19
CA TYR A 215 1.93 -15.18 -2.52
C TYR A 215 1.24 -15.90 -3.67
N LEU A 216 0.96 -17.20 -3.55
CA LEU A 216 0.24 -17.93 -4.60
C LEU A 216 -1.28 -17.81 -4.48
N TYR A 217 -1.79 -17.37 -3.33
CA TYR A 217 -3.21 -17.14 -3.09
C TYR A 217 -3.83 -16.25 -4.19
N HIS A 218 -3.25 -15.08 -4.45
CA HIS A 218 -3.78 -14.14 -5.45
C HIS A 218 -3.59 -14.61 -6.90
N VAL A 219 -2.57 -15.43 -7.18
CA VAL A 219 -2.40 -16.04 -8.51
C VAL A 219 -3.58 -16.99 -8.82
N ARG A 220 -4.00 -17.76 -7.80
CA ARG A 220 -5.12 -18.70 -7.86
C ARG A 220 -6.49 -18.03 -7.66
N TRP A 221 -6.51 -16.78 -7.18
CA TRP A 221 -7.72 -15.99 -6.95
C TRP A 221 -8.43 -15.63 -8.27
N GLY A 222 -9.71 -15.27 -8.14
CA GLY A 222 -10.51 -14.78 -9.25
C GLY A 222 -10.05 -13.41 -9.78
N LEU A 223 -10.75 -12.93 -10.80
CA LEU A 223 -10.58 -11.56 -11.29
C LEU A 223 -11.54 -10.64 -10.55
N GLU A 224 -11.02 -9.58 -9.95
CA GLU A 224 -11.79 -8.54 -9.28
C GLU A 224 -11.39 -7.17 -9.81
N ASN A 225 -12.34 -6.25 -9.95
CA ASN A 225 -12.07 -4.84 -10.28
C ASN A 225 -11.28 -4.61 -11.58
N ALA A 226 -11.20 -5.61 -12.47
CA ALA A 226 -10.57 -5.50 -13.78
C ALA A 226 -11.57 -4.99 -14.82
N TRP A 227 -11.38 -3.75 -15.31
CA TRP A 227 -12.26 -3.14 -16.31
C TRP A 227 -12.34 -3.95 -17.63
N TYR A 228 -11.30 -4.71 -17.95
CA TYR A 228 -11.25 -5.56 -19.13
C TYR A 228 -12.08 -6.85 -19.02
N LEU A 229 -12.72 -7.12 -17.89
CA LEU A 229 -13.71 -8.19 -17.75
C LEU A 229 -14.86 -8.08 -18.74
N ILE A 230 -15.15 -6.87 -19.25
CA ILE A 230 -16.14 -6.66 -20.31
C ILE A 230 -15.83 -7.47 -21.58
N PHE A 231 -14.55 -7.77 -21.85
CA PHE A 231 -14.11 -8.58 -22.99
C PHE A 231 -13.97 -10.07 -22.64
N PHE A 232 -13.99 -10.41 -21.34
CA PHE A 232 -13.79 -11.76 -20.81
C PHE A 232 -14.87 -12.10 -19.76
N PRO A 233 -16.16 -12.10 -20.15
CA PRO A 233 -17.26 -12.13 -19.20
C PRO A 233 -17.42 -13.48 -18.47
N ASN A 234 -16.86 -14.56 -19.00
CA ASN A 234 -17.03 -15.91 -18.48
C ASN A 234 -15.81 -16.34 -17.66
N SER A 235 -16.02 -17.06 -16.55
CA SER A 235 -14.95 -17.59 -15.70
C SER A 235 -13.95 -18.48 -16.44
N GLY A 236 -14.41 -19.23 -17.45
CA GLY A 236 -13.53 -20.03 -18.33
C GLY A 236 -12.55 -19.22 -19.17
N SER A 237 -12.72 -17.90 -19.27
CA SER A 237 -11.81 -16.99 -19.99
C SER A 237 -10.87 -16.20 -19.08
N TRP A 238 -10.92 -16.41 -17.76
CA TRP A 238 -10.20 -15.60 -16.81
C TRP A 238 -8.68 -15.73 -16.91
N ASP A 239 -8.14 -16.90 -17.24
CA ASP A 239 -6.71 -17.06 -17.48
C ASP A 239 -6.24 -16.22 -18.67
N THR A 240 -7.08 -16.10 -19.71
CA THR A 240 -6.80 -15.24 -20.86
C THR A 240 -6.85 -13.76 -20.48
N ALA A 241 -7.81 -13.38 -19.63
CA ALA A 241 -7.91 -12.01 -19.13
C ALA A 241 -6.71 -11.63 -18.23
N LYS A 242 -6.25 -12.54 -17.37
CA LYS A 242 -5.02 -12.36 -16.57
C LYS A 242 -3.81 -12.14 -17.49
N LEU A 243 -3.67 -12.96 -18.54
CA LEU A 243 -2.62 -12.79 -19.54
C LEU A 243 -2.72 -11.44 -20.26
N PHE A 244 -3.93 -11.04 -20.66
CA PHE A 244 -4.20 -9.75 -21.29
C PHE A 244 -3.76 -8.59 -20.39
N GLY A 245 -4.15 -8.61 -19.11
CA GLY A 245 -3.71 -7.64 -18.11
C GLY A 245 -2.18 -7.57 -17.97
N MET A 246 -1.52 -8.73 -17.88
CA MET A 246 -0.04 -8.80 -17.81
C MET A 246 0.65 -8.21 -19.04
N LEU A 247 0.12 -8.47 -20.25
CA LEU A 247 0.67 -7.90 -21.50
C LEU A 247 0.49 -6.38 -21.55
N LEU A 248 -0.68 -5.87 -21.14
CA LEU A 248 -0.92 -4.43 -21.02
C LEU A 248 0.00 -3.79 -19.97
N MET A 249 0.22 -4.46 -18.84
CA MET A 249 1.14 -4.00 -17.81
C MET A 249 2.57 -3.89 -18.35
N ALA A 250 3.07 -4.93 -19.02
CA ALA A 250 4.40 -4.93 -19.63
C ALA A 250 4.56 -3.81 -20.66
N TYR A 251 3.56 -3.63 -21.53
CA TYR A 251 3.53 -2.54 -22.50
C TYR A 251 3.53 -1.15 -21.83
N GLY A 252 2.69 -0.96 -20.81
CA GLY A 252 2.62 0.29 -20.06
C GLY A 252 3.93 0.61 -19.35
N LEU A 253 4.54 -0.36 -18.65
CA LEU A 253 5.82 -0.17 -17.96
C LEU A 253 6.96 0.12 -18.95
N LEU A 254 6.95 -0.49 -20.14
CA LEU A 254 7.89 -0.15 -21.21
C LEU A 254 7.71 1.30 -21.66
N LYS A 255 6.48 1.79 -21.79
CA LYS A 255 6.22 3.21 -22.10
C LYS A 255 6.71 4.14 -21.00
N VAL A 256 6.56 3.79 -19.73
CA VAL A 256 7.13 4.56 -18.60
C VAL A 256 8.65 4.57 -18.64
N TYR A 257 9.28 3.44 -19.01
CA TYR A 257 10.73 3.31 -19.09
C TYR A 257 11.30 4.22 -20.18
N LEU A 258 10.67 4.24 -21.36
CA LEU A 258 11.07 5.05 -22.52
C LEU A 258 10.70 6.54 -22.40
N HIS A 259 9.99 6.95 -21.34
CA HIS A 259 9.53 8.33 -21.18
C HIS A 259 10.59 9.22 -20.51
N ASP A 260 11.41 9.89 -21.32
CA ASP A 260 12.62 10.59 -20.84
C ASP A 260 12.39 11.81 -19.94
N SER A 261 11.28 12.53 -20.09
CA SER A 261 11.06 13.82 -19.43
C SER A 261 10.45 13.75 -18.02
N ALA A 262 10.14 12.55 -17.51
CA ALA A 262 9.50 12.40 -16.21
C ALA A 262 10.51 12.31 -15.06
N ASP A 263 10.27 13.08 -14.00
CA ASP A 263 11.04 13.01 -12.76
C ASP A 263 10.76 11.72 -11.97
N LEU A 264 11.47 11.49 -10.86
CA LEU A 264 11.30 10.31 -10.02
C LEU A 264 9.86 10.10 -9.55
N ILE A 265 9.20 11.16 -9.08
CA ILE A 265 7.84 11.07 -8.52
C ILE A 265 6.86 10.76 -9.65
N GLN A 266 6.98 11.45 -10.78
CA GLN A 266 6.15 11.26 -11.96
C GLN A 266 6.30 9.85 -12.53
N ARG A 267 7.52 9.33 -12.70
CA ARG A 267 7.72 7.95 -13.17
C ARG A 267 7.15 6.93 -12.19
N THR A 268 7.33 7.15 -10.89
CA THR A 268 6.77 6.24 -9.88
C THR A 268 5.24 6.24 -9.93
N PHE A 269 4.62 7.43 -10.02
CA PHE A 269 3.18 7.57 -10.22
C PHE A 269 2.71 6.85 -11.48
N MET A 270 3.36 7.09 -12.64
CA MET A 270 3.02 6.44 -13.91
C MET A 270 3.13 4.91 -13.81
N ALA A 271 4.19 4.37 -13.19
CA ALA A 271 4.36 2.93 -13.01
C ALA A 271 3.25 2.33 -12.12
N LEU A 272 2.90 3.00 -11.02
CA LEU A 272 1.77 2.60 -10.18
C LEU A 272 0.43 2.69 -10.92
N SER A 273 0.19 3.76 -11.70
CA SER A 273 -1.02 3.89 -12.50
C SER A 273 -1.15 2.78 -13.54
N VAL A 274 -0.06 2.42 -14.22
CA VAL A 274 -0.04 1.27 -15.14
C VAL A 274 -0.44 0.00 -14.40
N PHE A 275 0.15 -0.27 -13.24
CA PHE A 275 -0.22 -1.45 -12.45
C PHE A 275 -1.68 -1.43 -12.03
N LEU A 276 -2.18 -0.32 -11.48
CA LEU A 276 -3.58 -0.21 -11.07
C LEU A 276 -4.52 -0.45 -12.26
N LEU A 277 -4.23 0.11 -13.44
CA LEU A 277 -5.11 -0.02 -14.61
C LEU A 277 -5.03 -1.38 -15.30
N THR A 278 -4.07 -2.24 -14.94
CA THR A 278 -3.83 -3.50 -15.66
C THR A 278 -3.88 -4.73 -14.76
N ASN A 279 -3.74 -4.57 -13.45
CA ASN A 279 -3.87 -5.66 -12.49
C ASN A 279 -5.34 -6.05 -12.27
N TYR A 280 -5.54 -7.22 -11.69
CA TYR A 280 -6.87 -7.83 -11.48
C TYR A 280 -7.20 -8.16 -10.01
N VAL A 281 -6.33 -7.77 -9.08
CA VAL A 281 -6.54 -7.85 -7.63
C VAL A 281 -5.85 -6.66 -6.96
N PHE A 282 -6.42 -6.10 -5.90
CA PHE A 282 -5.85 -4.98 -5.15
C PHE A 282 -5.61 -5.28 -3.68
#